data_AF-A0A9D3VUF9-F1
#
_entry.id   AF-A0A9D3VUF9-F1
#
_cell.length_a   1.000
_cell.length_b   1.000
_cell.length_c   1.000
_cell.angle_alpha   90.00
_cell.angle_beta   90.00
_cell.angle_gamma   90.00
#
_symmetry.space_group_name_H-M   'P 1'
#
loop_
_entity.id
_entity.type
_entity.pdbx_description
1 polymer ?
#
loop_
_entity_poly.entity_id
_entity_poly.type
_entity_poly.pdbx_seq_one_letter_code
_entity_poly.pdbx_strand_id
1 'polypeptide(L)'
;MGRKMEWAGREKHMRGIPRKMVFLAVGAFAKAVATLLNTTSVHNADTLIRLVRFRPPGIPLLTVSNHMSTLDDPLLWGFKGFPSLDANMARWVLSAEDICFKNYALTYFFRLGKCTYYKGCWNLSGTHE
;
A
#
# COMPACT_ATOMS: atom_id res chain seq x y z
N MET A 1 -20.16 -8.74 -4.52
CA MET A 1 -18.99 -9.59 -4.80
C MET A 1 -18.38 -9.98 -3.44
N GLY A 2 -18.85 -11.06 -2.82
CA GLY A 2 -18.49 -11.38 -1.43
C GLY A 2 -17.07 -11.94 -1.28
N ARG A 3 -16.34 -11.55 -0.21
CA ARG A 3 -15.24 -12.24 0.51
C ARG A 3 -14.28 -13.16 -0.29
N LYS A 4 -14.10 -12.96 -1.58
CA LYS A 4 -13.32 -13.85 -2.45
C LYS A 4 -11.84 -13.68 -2.11
N MET A 5 -11.20 -14.78 -1.72
CA MET A 5 -9.75 -14.89 -1.46
C MET A 5 -9.22 -14.18 -0.20
N GLU A 6 -10.04 -13.88 0.81
CA GLU A 6 -9.53 -13.29 2.08
C GLU A 6 -8.40 -14.10 2.72
N TRP A 7 -8.39 -15.42 2.50
CA TRP A 7 -7.31 -16.31 2.91
C TRP A 7 -5.93 -15.90 2.38
N ALA A 8 -5.84 -15.27 1.20
CA ALA A 8 -4.58 -14.86 0.58
C ALA A 8 -3.86 -13.77 1.39
N GLY A 9 -4.61 -12.90 2.06
CA GLY A 9 -4.05 -11.83 2.89
C GLY A 9 -3.54 -12.30 4.27
N ARG A 10 -3.81 -13.54 4.66
CA ARG A 10 -3.40 -14.08 5.96
C ARG A 10 -1.89 -14.27 6.00
N GLU A 11 -1.26 -13.92 7.12
CA GLU A 11 0.21 -14.00 7.27
C GLU A 11 0.77 -15.41 7.13
N LYS A 12 -0.02 -16.42 7.49
CA LYS A 12 0.36 -17.84 7.40
C LYS A 12 0.16 -18.43 5.99
N HIS A 13 -0.48 -17.70 5.08
CA HIS A 13 -0.72 -18.17 3.71
C HIS A 13 0.61 -18.42 2.99
N MET A 14 0.85 -19.66 2.54
CA MET A 14 2.12 -20.11 1.96
C MET A 14 3.36 -19.60 2.73
N ARG A 15 3.33 -19.68 4.07
CA ARG A 15 4.41 -19.20 4.97
C ARG A 15 4.77 -17.71 4.79
N GLY A 16 3.88 -16.91 4.22
CA GLY A 16 4.07 -15.48 3.96
C GLY A 16 5.02 -15.17 2.80
N ILE A 17 5.50 -16.17 2.05
CA ILE A 17 6.45 -15.99 0.94
C ILE A 17 5.89 -15.07 -0.15
N PRO A 18 4.66 -15.29 -0.69
CA PRO A 18 4.14 -14.45 -1.77
C PRO A 18 3.99 -12.99 -1.34
N ARG A 19 3.58 -12.77 -0.08
CA ARG A 19 3.46 -11.43 0.49
C ARG A 19 4.82 -10.74 0.58
N LYS A 20 5.86 -11.43 1.06
CA LYS A 20 7.23 -10.90 1.08
C LYS A 20 7.70 -10.53 -0.33
N MET A 21 7.44 -11.37 -1.33
CA MET A 21 7.79 -11.06 -2.73
C MET A 21 7.07 -9.81 -3.24
N VAL A 22 5.78 -9.65 -2.96
CA VAL A 22 5.01 -8.45 -3.35
C VAL A 22 5.57 -7.19 -2.71
N PHE A 23 5.79 -7.18 -1.39
CA PHE A 23 6.36 -6.01 -0.70
C PHE A 23 7.79 -5.71 -1.13
N LEU A 24 8.61 -6.73 -1.41
CA LEU A 24 9.95 -6.54 -1.95
C LEU A 24 9.90 -5.89 -3.34
N ALA A 25 9.08 -6.43 -4.25
CA ALA A 25 8.97 -5.91 -5.61
C ALA A 25 8.41 -4.48 -5.64
N VAL A 26 7.27 -4.26 -4.99
CA VAL A 26 6.59 -2.96 -4.96
C VAL A 26 7.40 -1.92 -4.18
N GLY A 27 7.98 -2.31 -3.05
CA GLY A 27 8.82 -1.42 -2.25
C GLY A 27 10.12 -1.05 -2.96
N ALA A 28 10.72 -1.96 -3.72
CA ALA A 28 11.93 -1.68 -4.50
C ALA A 28 11.63 -0.76 -5.67
N PHE A 29 10.52 -1.01 -6.39
CA PHE A 29 10.01 -0.12 -7.43
C PHE A 29 9.77 1.28 -6.88
N ALA A 30 9.05 1.41 -5.76
CA ALA A 30 8.78 2.68 -5.13
C ALA A 30 10.04 3.43 -4.74
N LYS A 31 11.03 2.73 -4.17
CA LYS A 31 12.33 3.31 -3.83
C LYS A 31 13.05 3.80 -5.08
N ALA A 32 13.16 2.98 -6.11
CA ALA A 32 13.79 3.36 -7.37
C ALA A 32 13.15 4.62 -7.96
N VAL A 33 11.82 4.70 -8.00
CA VAL A 33 11.12 5.88 -8.50
C VAL A 33 11.40 7.10 -7.62
N ALA A 34 11.23 6.98 -6.30
CA ALA A 34 11.37 8.10 -5.37
C ALA A 34 12.82 8.64 -5.26
N THR A 35 13.83 7.78 -5.47
CA THR A 35 15.24 8.17 -5.27
C THR A 35 16.04 8.32 -6.56
N LEU A 36 15.69 7.62 -7.65
CA LEU A 36 16.46 7.62 -8.89
C LEU A 36 15.74 8.36 -10.02
N LEU A 37 14.41 8.22 -10.12
CA LEU A 37 13.63 8.76 -11.24
C LEU A 37 12.90 10.06 -10.88
N ASN A 38 12.97 10.50 -9.62
CA ASN A 38 12.31 11.71 -9.16
C ASN A 38 13.14 12.45 -8.11
N THR A 39 12.89 13.76 -7.98
CA THR A 39 13.38 14.55 -6.86
C THR A 39 12.33 14.57 -5.77
N THR A 40 12.56 13.82 -4.69
CA THR A 40 11.61 13.69 -3.58
C THR A 40 12.11 14.44 -2.35
N SER A 41 11.35 15.43 -1.89
CA SER A 41 11.55 16.09 -0.59
C SER A 41 10.60 15.51 0.45
N VAL A 42 11.12 15.19 1.64
CA VAL A 42 10.31 14.66 2.75
C VAL A 42 10.57 15.48 3.99
N HIS A 43 9.50 16.02 4.56
CA HIS A 43 9.55 16.76 5.82
C HIS A 43 9.23 15.81 6.99
N ASN A 44 9.95 15.95 8.10
CA ASN A 44 9.74 15.16 9.32
C ASN A 44 9.81 13.63 9.14
N ALA A 45 10.67 13.17 8.22
CA ALA A 45 10.86 11.75 7.92
C ALA A 45 11.20 10.92 9.18
N ASP A 46 12.07 11.43 10.05
CA ASP A 46 12.53 10.72 11.24
C ASP A 46 11.40 10.48 12.24
N THR A 47 10.52 11.46 12.44
CA THR A 47 9.34 11.33 13.29
C THR A 47 8.43 10.23 12.78
N LEU A 48 8.14 10.22 11.48
CA LEU A 48 7.31 9.20 10.84
C LEU A 48 7.95 7.80 10.97
N ILE A 49 9.24 7.67 10.69
CA ILE A 49 9.97 6.41 10.82
C ILE A 49 9.94 5.92 12.26
N ARG A 50 10.11 6.82 13.25
CA ARG A 50 10.04 6.49 14.67
C ARG A 50 8.65 6.00 15.06
N LEU A 51 7.58 6.66 14.63
CA LEU A 51 6.20 6.23 14.90
C LEU A 51 5.91 4.86 14.25
N VAL A 52 6.44 4.61 13.05
CA VAL A 52 6.27 3.32 12.39
C VAL A 52 7.03 2.22 13.14
N ARG A 53 8.28 2.46 13.58
CA ARG A 53 9.14 1.41 14.18
C ARG A 53 8.92 1.19 15.68
N PHE A 54 8.62 2.24 16.43
CA PHE A 54 8.70 2.23 17.90
C PHE A 54 7.40 2.65 18.59
N ARG A 55 6.24 2.55 17.91
CA ARG A 55 4.95 2.78 18.56
C ARG A 55 4.70 1.77 19.69
N PRO A 56 4.08 2.19 20.80
CA PRO A 56 3.71 1.27 21.88
C PRO A 56 2.79 0.14 21.38
N PRO A 57 2.91 -1.08 21.94
CA PRO A 57 2.01 -2.18 21.61
C PRO A 57 0.55 -1.79 21.82
N GLY A 58 -0.31 -2.18 20.88
CA GLY A 58 -1.76 -1.89 20.96
C GLY A 58 -2.18 -0.50 20.47
N ILE A 59 -1.25 0.39 20.13
CA ILE A 59 -1.58 1.73 19.59
C ILE A 59 -1.49 1.70 18.05
N PRO A 60 -2.60 1.90 17.32
CA PRO A 60 -2.59 1.99 15.87
C PRO A 60 -2.03 3.34 15.39
N LEU A 61 -1.45 3.35 14.19
CA LEU A 61 -1.02 4.58 13.51
C LEU A 61 -1.89 4.77 12.27
N LEU A 62 -2.67 5.85 12.25
CA LEU A 62 -3.46 6.25 11.09
C LEU A 62 -2.72 7.36 10.34
N THR A 63 -2.61 7.20 9.03
CA THR A 63 -2.06 8.22 8.14
C THR A 63 -3.16 8.71 7.21
N VAL A 64 -3.34 10.03 7.11
CA VAL A 64 -4.27 10.66 6.18
C VAL A 64 -3.45 11.43 5.17
N SER A 65 -3.76 11.24 3.89
CA SER A 65 -3.09 11.92 2.78
C SER A 65 -4.10 12.34 1.73
N ASN A 66 -3.77 13.39 0.99
CA ASN A 66 -4.47 13.70 -0.25
C ASN A 66 -4.23 12.56 -1.26
N HIS A 67 -5.18 12.37 -2.19
CA HIS A 67 -5.09 11.37 -3.24
C HIS A 67 -5.10 12.06 -4.61
N MET A 68 -4.03 11.86 -5.38
CA MET A 68 -3.91 12.37 -6.74
C MET A 68 -3.79 11.26 -7.78
N SER A 69 -3.25 10.09 -7.42
CA SER A 69 -3.03 9.00 -8.37
C SER A 69 -3.13 7.61 -7.74
N THR A 70 -3.41 6.61 -8.56
CA THR A 70 -3.43 5.20 -8.12
C THR A 70 -2.06 4.67 -7.65
N LEU A 71 -0.97 5.38 -7.97
CA LEU A 71 0.39 5.02 -7.56
C LEU A 71 0.84 5.71 -6.28
N ASP A 72 -0.01 6.53 -5.65
CA ASP A 72 0.33 7.25 -4.42
C ASP A 72 0.76 6.28 -3.31
N ASP A 73 0.03 5.18 -3.13
CA ASP A 73 0.31 4.23 -2.05
C ASP A 73 1.68 3.56 -2.14
N PRO A 74 2.16 3.02 -3.27
CA PRO A 74 3.52 2.53 -3.32
C PRO A 74 4.56 3.66 -3.25
N LEU A 75 4.36 4.75 -4.00
CA LEU A 75 5.40 5.76 -4.21
C LEU A 75 5.63 6.65 -2.99
N LEU A 76 4.57 7.02 -2.25
CA LEU A 76 4.67 7.90 -1.08
C LEU A 76 5.61 7.36 0.00
N TRP A 77 5.73 6.05 0.11
CA TRP A 77 6.59 5.38 1.11
C TRP A 77 7.93 4.90 0.53
N GLY A 78 8.24 5.28 -0.71
CA GLY A 78 9.49 4.95 -1.40
C GLY A 78 10.71 5.74 -0.89
N PHE A 79 10.54 6.71 -0.01
CA PHE A 79 11.67 7.53 0.44
C PHE A 79 12.71 6.75 1.26
N LYS A 80 13.92 7.33 1.36
CA LYS A 80 15.06 6.71 2.05
C LYS A 80 14.75 6.49 3.54
N GLY A 81 15.13 5.33 4.07
CA GLY A 81 14.93 4.98 5.49
C GLY A 81 13.56 4.38 5.83
N PHE A 82 12.52 4.62 5.02
CA PHE A 82 11.21 4.02 5.25
C PHE A 82 11.22 2.50 4.94
N PRO A 83 10.63 1.64 5.80
CA PRO A 83 10.66 0.19 5.65
C PRO A 83 9.64 -0.33 4.62
N SER A 84 9.59 0.25 3.41
CA SER A 84 8.63 -0.15 2.35
C SER A 84 8.82 -1.57 1.81
N LEU A 85 9.99 -2.18 2.06
CA LEU A 85 10.33 -3.54 1.66
C LEU A 85 9.91 -4.60 2.70
N ASP A 86 9.57 -4.19 3.93
CA ASP A 86 9.28 -5.11 5.03
C ASP A 86 7.78 -5.42 5.12
N ALA A 87 7.43 -6.65 4.74
CA ALA A 87 6.07 -7.16 4.80
C ALA A 87 5.46 -7.23 6.21
N ASN A 88 6.28 -7.25 7.28
CA ASN A 88 5.80 -7.25 8.66
C ASN A 88 5.38 -5.84 9.10
N MET A 89 6.12 -4.83 8.63
CA MET A 89 5.85 -3.41 8.88
C MET A 89 4.86 -2.80 7.89
N ALA A 90 4.39 -3.60 6.94
CA ALA A 90 3.41 -3.22 5.95
C ALA A 90 2.10 -2.69 6.57
N ARG A 91 1.62 -1.57 6.01
CA ARG A 91 0.40 -0.86 6.41
C ARG A 91 -0.80 -1.42 5.64
N TRP A 92 -2.00 -1.23 6.20
CA TRP A 92 -3.24 -1.46 5.47
C TRP A 92 -3.55 -0.25 4.59
N VAL A 93 -4.05 -0.52 3.40
CA VAL A 93 -4.37 0.49 2.38
C VAL A 93 -5.82 0.32 1.94
N LEU A 94 -6.52 1.44 1.72
CA LEU A 94 -7.84 1.44 1.11
C LEU A 94 -7.69 1.48 -0.41
N SER A 95 -8.38 0.59 -1.12
CA SER A 95 -8.31 0.50 -2.57
C SER A 95 -9.70 0.38 -3.18
N ALA A 96 -9.90 0.97 -4.36
CA ALA A 96 -11.20 0.96 -5.02
C ALA A 96 -11.56 -0.46 -5.51
N GLU A 97 -12.72 -0.99 -5.12
CA GLU A 97 -13.15 -2.35 -5.46
C GLU A 97 -13.20 -2.55 -6.98
N ASP A 98 -13.76 -1.57 -7.67
CA ASP A 98 -13.98 -1.56 -9.11
C ASP A 98 -12.68 -1.47 -9.92
N ILE A 99 -11.55 -1.05 -9.34
CA ILE A 99 -10.24 -0.98 -10.01
C ILE A 99 -9.34 -2.14 -9.59
N CYS A 100 -9.13 -2.33 -8.29
CA CYS A 100 -8.15 -3.26 -7.75
C CYS A 100 -8.66 -4.70 -7.63
N PHE A 101 -9.98 -4.92 -7.66
CA PHE A 101 -10.57 -6.24 -7.43
C PHE A 101 -11.42 -6.74 -8.60
N LYS A 102 -11.12 -6.26 -9.83
CA LYS A 102 -11.81 -6.64 -11.08
C LYS A 102 -11.75 -8.12 -11.41
N ASN A 103 -10.61 -8.77 -11.16
CA ASN A 103 -10.38 -10.17 -11.50
C ASN A 103 -9.61 -10.92 -10.41
N TYR A 104 -9.51 -12.23 -10.56
CA TYR A 104 -8.88 -13.12 -9.57
C TYR A 104 -7.39 -12.83 -9.35
N ALA A 105 -6.64 -12.54 -10.41
CA ALA A 105 -5.21 -12.26 -10.31
C ALA A 105 -4.94 -10.94 -9.55
N LEU A 106 -5.66 -9.87 -9.92
CA LEU A 106 -5.58 -8.59 -9.23
C LEU A 106 -6.04 -8.72 -7.77
N THR A 107 -7.16 -9.42 -7.54
CA THR A 107 -7.65 -9.69 -6.18
C THR A 107 -6.58 -10.37 -5.33
N TYR A 108 -5.91 -11.39 -5.87
CA TYR A 108 -4.84 -12.09 -5.16
C TYR A 108 -3.67 -11.15 -4.85
N PHE A 109 -3.19 -10.40 -5.85
CA PHE A 109 -2.10 -9.44 -5.69
C PHE A 109 -2.39 -8.36 -4.63
N PHE A 110 -3.53 -7.66 -4.73
CA PHE A 110 -3.88 -6.59 -3.80
C PHE A 110 -4.16 -7.12 -2.39
N ARG A 111 -4.66 -8.35 -2.24
CA ARG A 111 -4.79 -8.99 -0.93
C ARG A 111 -3.44 -9.30 -0.29
N LEU A 112 -2.45 -9.75 -1.06
CA LEU A 112 -1.09 -9.94 -0.55
C LEU A 112 -0.48 -8.61 -0.08
N GLY A 113 -0.80 -7.51 -0.78
CA GLY A 113 -0.38 -6.15 -0.45
C GLY A 113 -1.09 -5.49 0.73
N LYS A 114 -1.92 -6.21 1.50
CA LYS A 114 -2.74 -5.65 2.60
C LYS A 114 -3.69 -4.53 2.16
N CYS A 115 -4.24 -4.64 0.95
CA CYS A 115 -5.29 -3.74 0.48
C CYS A 115 -6.66 -4.26 0.93
N THR A 116 -7.44 -3.38 1.56
CA THR A 116 -8.87 -3.58 1.81
C THR A 116 -9.67 -2.74 0.83
N TYR A 117 -10.81 -3.25 0.38
CA TYR A 117 -11.63 -2.53 -0.58
C TYR A 117 -12.56 -1.54 0.11
N TYR A 118 -12.80 -0.41 -0.53
CA TYR A 118 -13.96 0.43 -0.26
C TYR A 118 -14.83 0.49 -1.51
N LYS A 119 -16.14 0.63 -1.31
CA LYS A 119 -17.08 0.90 -2.39
C LYS A 119 -17.21 2.40 -2.57
N GLY A 120 -16.33 2.98 -3.37
CA GLY A 120 -16.46 4.34 -3.86
C GLY A 120 -16.94 4.32 -5.30
N CYS A 121 -17.94 5.14 -5.61
CA CYS A 121 -18.38 5.36 -6.98
C CYS A 121 -17.36 6.28 -7.66
N TRP A 122 -16.39 5.74 -8.39
CA TRP A 122 -15.62 6.53 -9.36
C TRP A 122 -16.46 6.75 -10.63
N ASN A 123 -17.63 7.39 -10.49
CA ASN A 123 -18.23 8.11 -11.60
C ASN A 123 -17.61 9.51 -11.59
N LEU A 124 -16.41 9.62 -12.15
CA LEU A 124 -15.99 10.89 -12.74
C LEU A 124 -16.84 11.05 -14.01
N SER A 125 -18.05 11.57 -13.85
CA SER A 125 -18.77 12.17 -14.96
C SER A 125 -17.86 13.22 -15.57
N GLY A 126 -17.48 13.00 -16.83
CA GLY A 126 -16.96 14.07 -17.65
C GLY A 126 -17.95 15.23 -17.65
N THR A 127 -17.44 16.40 -17.26
CA THR A 127 -17.90 17.74 -17.61
C THR A 127 -16.57 18.46 -17.83
N HIS A 128 -16.08 18.60 -19.07
CA HIS A 128 -16.45 19.68 -19.98
C HIS A 128 -17.34 20.72 -19.30
N GLU A 129 -16.70 21.72 -18.70
CA GLU A 129 -16.99 23.14 -18.80
C GLU A 129 -15.73 23.93 -18.41
#